data_AF-A0A924XL41-F1
#
_entry.id   AF-A0A924XL41-F1
#
_cell.length_a   1.000
_cell.length_b   1.000
_cell.length_c   1.000
_cell.angle_alpha   90.00
_cell.angle_beta   90.00
_cell.angle_gamma   90.00
#
_symmetry.space_group_name_H-M   'P 1'
#
loop_
_entity.id
_entity.type
_entity.pdbx_description
1 polymer ?
#
loop_
_entity_poly.entity_id
_entity_poly.type
_entity_poly.pdbx_seq_one_letter_code
_entity_poly.pdbx_strand_id
1 'polypeptide(L)'
;QKPSASSWGERGYYKVWLNEGTSWMYPYQHIAEERMTRLADLYQMPNALEYRALNQCARELLLAQSSDWAFQIYQGTTVEYASRRFRSHIHRFDLLAGDLEKNDVDELRLAKIESRDNIFAEIDYRVYRS
;
A
#
# COMPACT_ATOMS: atom_id res chain seq x y z
N GLN A 1 27.37 -21.67 3.70
CA GLN A 1 26.23 -21.75 4.65
C GLN A 1 24.98 -21.27 3.91
N LYS A 2 23.80 -21.85 4.20
CA LYS A 2 22.51 -21.38 3.69
C LYS A 2 21.72 -20.77 4.85
N PRO A 3 21.35 -19.48 4.81
CA PRO A 3 20.59 -18.87 5.90
C PRO A 3 19.19 -19.47 5.99
N SER A 4 18.68 -19.58 7.21
CA SER A 4 17.28 -19.97 7.49
C SER A 4 16.41 -18.71 7.62
N ALA A 5 15.12 -18.86 7.32
CA ALA A 5 14.11 -17.82 7.53
C ALA A 5 14.15 -17.33 8.99
N SER A 6 14.48 -16.06 9.17
CA SER A 6 14.63 -15.42 10.47
C SER A 6 14.50 -13.91 10.32
N SER A 7 14.32 -13.23 11.45
CA SER A 7 14.38 -11.78 11.54
C SER A 7 15.29 -11.37 12.69
N TRP A 8 15.58 -10.08 12.78
CA TRP A 8 16.19 -9.47 13.97
C TRP A 8 15.18 -9.08 15.07
N GLY A 9 13.91 -9.48 14.91
CA GLY A 9 12.83 -9.23 15.86
C GLY A 9 12.78 -10.25 17.01
N GLU A 10 11.70 -10.23 17.78
CA GLU A 10 11.56 -11.08 18.96
C GLU A 10 11.76 -12.57 18.62
N ARG A 11 12.69 -13.22 19.35
CA ARG A 11 13.07 -14.63 19.20
C ARG A 11 13.55 -15.03 17.80
N GLY A 12 13.89 -14.07 16.96
CA GLY A 12 14.41 -14.33 15.62
C GLY A 12 13.36 -14.74 14.58
N TYR A 13 12.07 -14.62 14.89
CA TYR A 13 10.95 -15.01 14.01
C TYR A 13 10.13 -13.81 13.53
N TYR A 14 9.02 -14.04 12.83
CA TYR A 14 8.18 -12.97 12.26
C TYR A 14 7.05 -12.50 13.17
N LYS A 15 6.96 -13.02 14.41
CA LYS A 15 5.85 -12.77 15.34
C LYS A 15 5.58 -11.27 15.56
N VAL A 16 6.63 -10.44 15.53
CA VAL A 16 6.53 -8.99 15.69
C VAL A 16 5.61 -8.36 14.62
N TRP A 17 5.61 -8.90 13.40
CA TRP A 17 4.80 -8.36 12.30
C TRP A 17 3.55 -9.22 12.02
N LEU A 18 3.64 -10.55 12.16
CA LEU A 18 2.53 -11.47 11.90
C LEU A 18 2.13 -12.22 13.17
N ASN A 19 1.00 -11.81 13.75
CA ASN A 19 0.39 -12.40 14.95
C ASN A 19 -1.13 -12.14 14.95
N GLU A 20 -1.83 -12.56 16.01
CA GLU A 20 -3.29 -12.41 16.15
C GLU A 20 -3.77 -10.94 16.12
N GLY A 21 -2.93 -9.99 16.54
CA GLY A 21 -3.25 -8.56 16.57
C GLY A 21 -3.03 -7.83 15.24
N THR A 22 -2.25 -8.40 14.32
CA THR A 22 -1.88 -7.76 13.03
C THR A 22 -2.30 -8.57 11.81
N SER A 23 -2.66 -9.84 11.97
CA SER A 23 -3.03 -10.75 10.87
C SER A 23 -4.16 -10.21 10.00
N TRP A 24 -5.07 -9.41 10.57
CA TRP A 24 -6.18 -8.79 9.87
C TRP A 24 -5.75 -7.82 8.75
N MET A 25 -4.52 -7.28 8.80
CA MET A 25 -4.03 -6.31 7.81
C MET A 25 -3.75 -6.98 6.46
N TYR A 26 -3.11 -8.15 6.49
CA TYR A 26 -2.51 -8.78 5.32
C TYR A 26 -3.49 -9.16 4.22
N PRO A 27 -4.73 -9.65 4.49
CA PRO A 27 -5.71 -9.87 3.44
C PRO A 27 -6.00 -8.62 2.61
N TYR A 28 -6.14 -7.45 3.25
CA TYR A 28 -6.38 -6.18 2.54
C TYR A 28 -5.15 -5.75 1.75
N GLN A 29 -3.95 -5.94 2.32
CA GLN A 29 -2.71 -5.63 1.64
C GLN A 29 -2.52 -6.49 0.39
N HIS A 30 -2.73 -7.81 0.49
CA HIS A 30 -2.58 -8.73 -0.64
C HIS A 30 -3.59 -8.45 -1.75
N ILE A 31 -4.85 -8.13 -1.41
CA ILE A 31 -5.84 -7.71 -2.41
C ILE A 31 -5.38 -6.43 -3.12
N ALA A 32 -4.84 -5.46 -2.40
CA ALA A 32 -4.31 -4.23 -3.00
C ALA A 32 -3.08 -4.49 -3.88
N GLU A 33 -2.16 -5.39 -3.46
CA GLU A 33 -1.00 -5.83 -4.26
C GLU A 33 -1.45 -6.45 -5.59
N GLU A 34 -2.37 -7.42 -5.55
CA GLU A 34 -2.91 -8.04 -6.76
C GLU A 34 -3.61 -7.04 -7.68
N ARG A 35 -4.40 -6.11 -7.10
CA ARG A 35 -5.06 -5.05 -7.86
C ARG A 35 -4.06 -4.11 -8.51
N MET A 36 -2.99 -3.74 -7.80
CA MET A 36 -1.95 -2.85 -8.33
C MET A 36 -1.25 -3.48 -9.54
N THR A 37 -0.88 -4.76 -9.45
CA THR A 37 -0.30 -5.50 -10.59
C THR A 37 -1.26 -5.54 -11.77
N ARG A 38 -2.54 -5.89 -11.54
CA ARG A 38 -3.56 -5.89 -12.61
C ARG A 38 -3.71 -4.53 -13.28
N LEU A 39 -3.76 -3.44 -12.51
CA LEU A 39 -3.82 -2.08 -13.04
C LEU A 39 -2.55 -1.73 -13.84
N ALA A 40 -1.37 -2.11 -13.34
CA ALA A 40 -0.11 -1.84 -14.01
C ALA A 40 0.00 -2.56 -15.37
N ASP A 41 -0.52 -3.78 -15.45
CA ASP A 41 -0.58 -4.58 -16.68
C ASP A 41 -1.66 -4.10 -17.65
N LEU A 42 -2.82 -3.66 -17.14
CA LEU A 42 -3.92 -3.16 -17.97
C LEU A 42 -3.57 -1.81 -18.63
N TYR A 43 -3.03 -0.87 -17.83
CA TYR A 43 -2.69 0.47 -18.30
C TYR A 43 -1.30 0.50 -18.93
N GLN A 44 -1.21 0.05 -20.18
CA GLN A 44 0.03 0.10 -20.96
C GLN A 44 0.37 1.51 -21.43
N MET A 45 -0.64 2.26 -21.85
CA MET A 45 -0.55 3.63 -22.36
C MET A 45 -1.60 4.53 -21.70
N PRO A 46 -1.47 4.83 -20.40
CA PRO A 46 -2.42 5.71 -19.72
C PRO A 46 -2.31 7.14 -20.24
N ASN A 47 -3.42 7.88 -20.18
CA ASN A 47 -3.38 9.32 -20.33
C ASN A 47 -2.71 9.99 -19.11
N ALA A 48 -2.50 11.31 -19.14
CA ALA A 48 -1.79 12.02 -18.08
C ALA A 48 -2.46 11.92 -16.70
N LEU A 49 -3.80 11.89 -16.65
CA LEU A 49 -4.55 11.81 -15.40
C LEU A 49 -4.50 10.38 -14.82
N GLU A 50 -4.69 9.37 -15.67
CA GLU A 50 -4.55 7.96 -15.29
C GLU A 50 -3.13 7.65 -14.81
N TYR A 51 -2.10 8.18 -15.49
CA TYR A 51 -0.70 8.01 -15.09
C TYR A 51 -0.44 8.54 -13.68
N ARG A 52 -0.96 9.73 -13.36
CA ARG A 52 -0.90 10.31 -12.01
C ARG A 52 -1.62 9.45 -10.98
N ALA A 53 -2.84 9.00 -11.30
CA ALA A 53 -3.62 8.14 -10.40
C ALA A 53 -2.93 6.80 -10.14
N LEU A 54 -2.37 6.15 -11.16
CA LEU A 54 -1.63 4.90 -11.04
C LEU A 54 -0.38 5.07 -10.16
N ASN A 55 0.37 6.16 -10.34
CA ASN A 55 1.51 6.47 -9.47
C ASN A 55 1.07 6.75 -8.04
N GLN A 56 -0.07 7.41 -7.83
CA GLN A 56 -0.58 7.62 -6.48
C GLN A 56 -1.09 6.32 -5.84
N CYS A 57 -1.71 5.41 -6.59
CA CYS A 57 -2.02 4.06 -6.12
C CYS A 57 -0.77 3.34 -5.64
N ALA A 58 0.32 3.38 -6.42
CA ALA A 58 1.59 2.78 -6.04
C ALA A 58 2.13 3.37 -4.71
N ARG A 59 2.02 4.68 -4.49
CA ARG A 59 2.41 5.31 -3.21
C ARG A 59 1.54 4.86 -2.05
N GLU A 60 0.22 4.84 -2.21
CA GLU A 60 -0.69 4.41 -1.14
C GLU A 60 -0.45 2.93 -0.77
N LEU A 61 -0.20 2.07 -1.77
CA LEU A 61 0.15 0.68 -1.51
C LEU A 61 1.48 0.57 -0.73
N LEU A 62 2.52 1.27 -1.17
CA LEU A 62 3.82 1.25 -0.51
C LEU A 62 3.74 1.75 0.94
N LEU A 63 2.95 2.82 1.17
CA LEU A 63 2.68 3.34 2.51
C LEU A 63 1.90 2.34 3.37
N ALA A 64 0.92 1.63 2.81
CA ALA A 64 0.20 0.57 3.52
C ALA A 64 1.11 -0.61 3.90
N GLN A 65 2.11 -0.92 3.06
CA GLN A 65 3.07 -2.01 3.27
C GLN A 65 4.15 -1.72 4.31
N SER A 66 4.18 -0.53 4.91
CA SER A 66 5.18 -0.23 5.94
C SER A 66 5.05 -1.18 7.13
N SER A 67 6.16 -1.87 7.44
CA SER A 67 6.24 -2.80 8.57
C SER A 67 6.08 -2.12 9.93
N ASP A 68 6.26 -0.79 9.99
CA ASP A 68 6.10 0.01 11.20
C ASP A 68 4.68 -0.07 11.75
N TRP A 69 3.67 -0.22 10.89
CA TRP A 69 2.28 -0.32 11.34
C TRP A 69 2.05 -1.57 12.18
N ALA A 70 2.49 -2.73 11.68
CA ALA A 70 2.39 -3.98 12.41
C ALA A 70 3.27 -3.96 13.68
N PHE A 71 4.47 -3.39 13.59
CA PHE A 71 5.38 -3.23 14.73
C PHE A 71 4.77 -2.37 15.86
N GLN A 72 4.20 -1.21 15.52
CA GLN A 72 3.56 -0.32 16.50
C GLN A 72 2.33 -0.95 17.16
N ILE A 73 1.55 -1.73 16.40
CA ILE A 73 0.43 -2.50 16.94
C ILE A 73 0.94 -3.56 17.91
N TYR A 74 1.99 -4.31 17.54
CA TYR A 74 2.58 -5.34 18.39
C TYR A 74 3.14 -4.78 19.71
N GLN A 75 3.85 -3.66 19.65
CA GLN A 75 4.43 -3.02 20.83
C GLN A 75 3.39 -2.35 21.74
N GLY A 76 2.14 -2.19 21.29
CA GLY A 76 1.05 -1.62 22.09
C GLY A 76 1.14 -0.11 22.33
N THR A 77 2.04 0.62 21.67
CA THR A 77 2.29 2.04 21.95
C THR A 77 1.29 2.97 21.24
N THR A 78 1.14 2.82 19.92
CA THR A 78 0.32 3.70 19.05
C THR A 78 -0.65 2.90 18.19
N VAL A 79 -1.29 1.87 18.78
CA VAL A 79 -2.17 0.89 18.10
C VAL A 79 -3.26 1.55 17.25
N GLU A 80 -4.01 2.49 17.83
CA GLU A 80 -5.10 3.17 17.11
C GLU A 80 -4.59 4.00 15.93
N TYR A 81 -3.45 4.67 16.11
CA TYR A 81 -2.83 5.47 15.07
C TYR A 81 -2.36 4.58 13.92
N ALA A 82 -1.58 3.53 14.22
CA ALA A 82 -1.07 2.60 13.21
C ALA A 82 -2.22 1.92 12.44
N SER A 83 -3.24 1.45 13.15
CA SER A 83 -4.45 0.84 12.55
C SER A 83 -5.18 1.83 11.64
N ARG A 84 -5.31 3.10 12.06
CA ARG A 84 -5.94 4.16 11.26
C ARG A 84 -5.11 4.51 10.03
N ARG A 85 -3.78 4.58 10.14
CA ARG A 85 -2.88 4.85 9.02
C ARG A 85 -2.97 3.76 7.95
N PHE A 86 -2.83 2.50 8.35
CA PHE A 86 -2.99 1.37 7.43
C PHE A 86 -4.34 1.42 6.70
N ARG A 87 -5.45 1.52 7.45
CA ARG A 87 -6.80 1.60 6.86
C ARG A 87 -6.98 2.79 5.94
N SER A 88 -6.38 3.93 6.26
CA SER A 88 -6.49 5.13 5.44
C SER A 88 -5.77 4.96 4.10
N HIS A 89 -4.58 4.35 4.09
CA HIS A 89 -3.84 4.07 2.86
C HIS A 89 -4.57 3.06 1.98
N ILE A 90 -5.04 1.94 2.55
CA ILE A 90 -5.87 0.97 1.82
C ILE A 90 -7.12 1.63 1.26
N HIS A 91 -7.82 2.46 2.04
CA HIS A 91 -9.02 3.12 1.57
C HIS A 91 -8.75 4.06 0.38
N ARG A 92 -7.66 4.84 0.41
CA ARG A 92 -7.30 5.74 -0.70
C ARG A 92 -6.89 4.96 -1.93
N PHE A 93 -6.11 3.90 -1.74
CA PHE A 93 -5.79 2.96 -2.80
C PHE A 93 -7.09 2.44 -3.45
N ASP A 94 -8.04 1.94 -2.66
CA ASP A 94 -9.29 1.39 -3.18
C ASP A 94 -10.13 2.41 -3.95
N LEU A 95 -10.15 3.65 -3.48
CA LEU A 95 -10.84 4.76 -4.14
C LEU A 95 -10.23 5.07 -5.51
N LEU A 96 -8.90 5.22 -5.58
CA LEU A 96 -8.20 5.53 -6.83
C LEU A 96 -8.20 4.35 -7.80
N ALA A 97 -8.01 3.13 -7.31
CA ALA A 97 -8.11 1.91 -8.10
C ALA A 97 -9.53 1.73 -8.68
N GLY A 98 -10.56 1.98 -7.87
CA GLY A 98 -11.95 1.91 -8.32
C GLY A 98 -12.32 2.96 -9.38
N ASP A 99 -11.71 4.15 -9.31
CA ASP A 99 -11.86 5.17 -10.34
C ASP A 99 -11.23 4.76 -11.66
N LEU A 100 -10.01 4.24 -11.61
CA LEU A 100 -9.30 3.71 -12.77
C LEU A 100 -10.13 2.60 -13.41
N GLU A 101 -10.56 1.60 -12.63
CA GLU A 101 -11.41 0.50 -13.11
C GLU A 101 -12.71 0.97 -13.80
N LYS A 102 -13.24 2.14 -13.41
CA LYS A 102 -14.45 2.74 -14.00
C LYS A 102 -14.15 3.76 -15.11
N ASN A 103 -12.88 4.11 -15.33
CA ASN A 103 -12.43 5.20 -16.19
C ASN A 103 -13.07 6.56 -15.83
N ASP A 104 -13.24 6.82 -14.52
CA ASP A 104 -13.87 8.03 -13.98
C ASP A 104 -12.99 8.60 -12.85
N VAL A 105 -11.77 9.02 -13.19
CA VAL A 105 -10.81 9.55 -12.22
C VAL A 105 -11.21 10.94 -11.77
N ASP A 106 -11.52 11.08 -10.47
CA ASP A 106 -11.76 12.37 -9.83
C ASP A 106 -10.43 13.10 -9.59
N GLU A 107 -10.12 14.06 -10.47
CA GLU A 107 -8.89 14.85 -10.40
C GLU A 107 -8.77 15.67 -9.10
N LEU A 108 -9.88 16.19 -8.55
CA LEU A 108 -9.84 16.98 -7.32
C LEU A 108 -9.51 16.10 -6.12
N ARG A 109 -10.05 14.88 -6.08
CA ARG A 109 -9.70 13.92 -5.03
C ARG A 109 -8.28 13.42 -5.19
N LEU A 110 -7.83 13.12 -6.42
CA LEU A 110 -6.46 12.73 -6.70
C LEU A 110 -5.48 13.80 -6.19
N ALA A 111 -5.69 15.07 -6.55
CA ALA A 111 -4.83 16.18 -6.11
C ALA A 111 -4.77 16.32 -4.58
N LYS A 112 -5.89 16.11 -3.89
CA LYS A 112 -5.93 16.11 -2.42
C LYS A 112 -5.08 14.99 -1.83
N ILE A 113 -5.15 13.79 -2.39
CA ILE A 113 -4.35 12.64 -1.95
C ILE A 113 -2.87 12.90 -2.25
N GLU A 114 -2.54 13.31 -3.48
CA GLU A 114 -1.18 13.67 -3.90
C GLU A 114 -0.56 14.74 -2.98
N SER A 115 -1.33 15.74 -2.55
CA SER A 115 -0.82 16.79 -1.65
C SER A 115 -0.48 16.28 -0.24
N ARG A 116 -1.16 15.21 0.21
CA ARG A 116 -1.00 14.66 1.57
C ARG A 116 0.07 13.57 1.61
N ASP A 117 0.07 12.70 0.62
CA ASP A 117 0.89 11.49 0.55
C ASP A 117 1.83 11.62 -0.68
N ASN A 118 2.76 12.59 -0.60
CA ASN A 118 3.58 13.09 -1.72
C ASN A 118 5.02 12.52 -1.79
N ILE A 119 5.32 11.46 -1.04
CA ILE A 119 6.64 10.82 -1.05
C ILE A 119 6.89 10.08 -2.36
N PHE A 120 8.15 9.92 -2.76
CA PHE A 120 8.55 9.27 -4.03
C PHE A 120 7.89 9.94 -5.24
N ALA A 121 8.25 11.19 -5.51
CA ALA A 121 7.75 11.94 -6.67
C ALA A 121 8.08 11.22 -8.00
N GLU A 122 9.18 10.47 -8.00
CA GLU A 122 9.76 9.71 -9.10
C GLU A 122 9.17 8.30 -9.28
N ILE A 123 8.24 7.86 -8.41
CA ILE A 123 7.67 6.52 -8.51
C ILE A 123 7.01 6.30 -9.89
N ASP A 124 7.24 5.13 -10.46
CA ASP A 124 6.60 4.70 -11.70
C ASP A 124 5.83 3.41 -11.40
N TYR A 125 4.50 3.45 -11.54
CA TYR A 125 3.61 2.31 -11.33
C TYR A 125 3.98 1.07 -12.15
N ARG A 126 4.74 1.25 -13.24
CA ARG A 126 5.15 0.15 -14.14
C ARG A 126 6.07 -0.88 -13.47
N VAL A 127 6.67 -0.56 -12.33
CA VAL A 127 7.45 -1.54 -11.55
C VAL A 127 6.60 -2.71 -11.04
N TYR A 128 5.28 -2.54 -10.98
CA TYR A 128 4.33 -3.56 -10.55
C TYR A 128 3.84 -4.49 -11.67
N ARG A 129 4.33 -4.29 -12.91
CA ARG A 129 3.98 -5.17 -14.03
C ARG A 129 4.55 -6.57 -13.85
N SER A 130 3.79 -7.57 -14.30
CA SER A 130 4.12 -8.99 -14.21
C SER A 130 4.67 -9.58 -15.51
#